data_AF-A0A8I0FCU7-F1
#
_entry.id   AF-A0A8I0FCU7-F1
#
_cell.length_a   1.000
_cell.length_b   1.000
_cell.length_c   1.000
_cell.angle_alpha   90.00
_cell.angle_beta   90.00
_cell.angle_gamma   90.00
#
_symmetry.space_group_name_H-M   'P 1'
#
loop_
_entity.id
_entity.type
_entity.pdbx_description
1 polymer ?
#
loop_
_entity_poly.entity_id
_entity_poly.type
_entity_poly.pdbx_seq_one_letter_code
_entity_poly.pdbx_strand_id
1 'polypeptide(L)'
;MTHKLFNAISFRIAIIFSLSTVIILMIMGLVIHQLVMHHFETQDRTQLEGKIQLLENLLEQNPANTDELNIYLKDALIGHHDLIVQIERPTGQIIFSSAPAVIKTRALVKSRHTPWIEWEIQNKTYRGLVYKKSFDRNKSIPSAQIIVGIDTSEHLHFLNDFRRQLLYIGVLGTICLMFLGWFA
;
A
#
# COMPACT_ATOMS: atom_id res chain seq x y z
N MET A 1 41.06 12.58 -35.10
CA MET A 1 40.50 11.38 -35.76
C MET A 1 39.14 10.93 -35.18
N THR A 2 38.81 11.35 -33.95
CA THR A 2 37.54 11.05 -33.24
C THR A 2 36.29 11.69 -33.85
N HIS A 3 36.41 12.83 -34.55
CA HIS A 3 35.25 13.54 -35.13
C HIS A 3 34.55 12.83 -36.30
N LYS A 4 35.20 11.89 -37.01
CA LYS A 4 34.59 11.19 -38.16
C LYS A 4 33.67 10.04 -37.75
N LEU A 5 33.93 9.39 -36.61
CA LEU A 5 33.10 8.30 -36.08
C LEU A 5 31.69 8.78 -35.69
N PHE A 6 31.59 9.98 -35.10
CA PHE A 6 30.30 10.58 -34.71
C PHE A 6 29.43 11.03 -35.89
N ASN A 7 29.99 11.16 -37.10
CA ASN A 7 29.27 11.62 -38.28
C ASN A 7 28.86 10.48 -39.24
N ALA A 8 29.16 9.23 -38.90
CA ALA A 8 28.70 8.08 -39.66
C ALA A 8 27.18 7.87 -39.48
N ILE A 9 26.47 7.55 -40.57
CA ILE A 9 25.03 7.24 -40.54
C ILE A 9 24.73 6.10 -39.56
N SER A 10 25.56 5.05 -39.52
CA SER A 10 25.38 3.90 -38.61
C SER A 10 25.44 4.33 -37.14
N PHE A 11 26.34 5.25 -36.78
CA PHE A 11 26.45 5.76 -35.41
C PHE A 11 25.21 6.56 -34.99
N ARG A 12 24.65 7.37 -35.91
CA ARG A 12 23.40 8.11 -35.65
C ARG A 12 22.21 7.18 -35.49
N ILE A 13 22.09 6.16 -36.33
CA ILE A 13 21.02 5.15 -36.23
C ILE A 13 21.13 4.37 -34.91
N ALA A 14 22.35 3.95 -34.53
CA ALA A 14 22.58 3.24 -33.27
C ALA A 14 22.20 4.09 -32.04
N ILE A 15 22.54 5.38 -32.03
CA ILE A 15 22.14 6.31 -30.95
C ILE A 15 20.63 6.47 -30.90
N ILE A 16 19.97 6.71 -32.04
CA ILE A 16 18.51 6.91 -32.08
C ILE A 16 17.80 5.63 -31.61
N PHE A 17 18.27 4.47 -32.06
CA PHE A 17 17.72 3.19 -31.66
C PHE A 17 17.89 2.93 -30.16
N SER A 18 19.11 3.10 -29.63
CA SER A 18 19.40 2.95 -28.20
C SER A 18 18.57 3.91 -27.36
N LEU A 19 18.45 5.18 -27.77
CA LEU A 19 17.65 6.18 -27.05
C LEU A 19 16.16 5.78 -27.05
N SER A 20 15.66 5.32 -28.19
CA SER A 20 14.28 4.83 -28.33
C SER A 20 14.02 3.64 -27.40
N THR A 21 14.94 2.67 -27.33
CA THR A 21 14.82 1.54 -26.40
C THR A 21 14.78 2.00 -24.95
N VAL A 22 15.67 2.91 -24.54
CA VAL A 22 15.69 3.44 -23.16
C VAL A 22 14.35 4.12 -22.83
N ILE A 23 13.79 4.90 -23.75
CA ILE A 23 12.50 5.56 -23.57
C ILE A 23 11.39 4.51 -23.42
N ILE A 24 11.35 3.49 -24.29
CA ILE A 24 10.34 2.42 -24.23
C ILE A 24 10.42 1.67 -22.90
N LEU A 25 11.62 1.30 -22.45
CA LEU A 25 11.84 0.61 -21.19
C LEU A 25 11.44 1.47 -19.99
N MET A 26 11.74 2.77 -20.03
CA MET A 26 11.35 3.72 -18.99
C MET A 26 9.84 3.87 -18.89
N ILE A 27 9.15 4.04 -20.03
CA ILE A 27 7.68 4.12 -20.07
C ILE A 27 7.07 2.83 -19.55
N MET A 28 7.56 1.67 -20.01
CA MET A 28 7.08 0.37 -19.54
C MET A 28 7.27 0.21 -18.02
N GLY A 29 8.41 0.65 -17.48
CA GLY A 29 8.66 0.65 -16.04
C GLY A 29 7.70 1.52 -15.24
N LEU A 30 7.42 2.72 -15.72
CA LEU A 30 6.45 3.62 -15.09
C LEU A 30 5.03 3.04 -15.11
N VAL A 31 4.61 2.48 -16.25
CA VAL A 31 3.29 1.86 -16.40
C VAL A 31 3.15 0.66 -15.47
N ILE A 32 4.12 -0.26 -15.45
CA ILE A 32 4.06 -1.43 -14.57
C ILE A 32 4.05 -1.00 -13.10
N HIS A 33 4.88 -0.03 -12.72
CA HIS A 33 4.91 0.50 -11.36
C HIS A 33 3.54 1.03 -10.93
N GLN A 34 2.88 1.84 -11.77
CA GLN A 34 1.55 2.37 -11.49
C GLN A 34 0.48 1.27 -11.41
N LEU A 35 0.50 0.30 -12.33
CA LEU A 35 -0.45 -0.81 -12.34
C LEU A 35 -0.32 -1.68 -11.10
N VAL A 36 0.91 -2.02 -10.70
CA VAL A 36 1.17 -2.83 -9.51
C VAL A 36 0.77 -2.08 -8.24
N MET A 37 1.09 -0.79 -8.13
CA MET A 37 0.67 0.05 -7.01
C MET A 37 -0.86 0.07 -6.86
N HIS A 38 -1.57 0.27 -7.97
CA HIS A 38 -3.03 0.30 -7.98
C HIS A 38 -3.65 -1.06 -7.64
N HIS A 39 -3.02 -2.15 -8.12
CA HIS A 39 -3.44 -3.50 -7.79
C HIS A 39 -3.30 -3.81 -6.30
N PHE A 40 -2.16 -3.45 -5.69
CA PHE A 40 -1.96 -3.61 -4.24
C PHE A 40 -2.97 -2.78 -3.44
N GLU A 41 -3.17 -1.50 -3.80
CA GLU A 41 -4.16 -0.66 -3.12
C GLU A 41 -5.57 -1.28 -3.19
N THR A 42 -5.96 -1.80 -4.35
CA THR A 42 -7.26 -2.45 -4.54
C THR A 42 -7.37 -3.72 -3.70
N GLN A 43 -6.33 -4.56 -3.71
CA GLN A 43 -6.28 -5.79 -2.94
C GLN A 43 -6.35 -5.53 -1.43
N ASP A 44 -5.54 -4.59 -0.94
CA ASP A 44 -5.50 -4.19 0.47
C ASP A 44 -6.87 -3.65 0.91
N ARG A 45 -7.48 -2.79 0.09
CA ARG A 45 -8.82 -2.27 0.37
C ARG A 45 -9.86 -3.38 0.47
N THR A 46 -9.91 -4.31 -0.48
CA THR A 46 -10.86 -5.44 -0.46
C THR A 46 -10.64 -6.34 0.76
N GLN A 47 -9.39 -6.59 1.15
CA GLN A 47 -9.07 -7.34 2.36
C GLN A 47 -9.56 -6.61 3.62
N LEU A 48 -9.30 -5.31 3.72
CA LEU A 48 -9.75 -4.50 4.86
C LEU A 48 -11.27 -4.44 4.96
N GLU A 49 -11.98 -4.22 3.85
CA GLU A 49 -13.44 -4.16 3.83
C GLU A 49 -14.07 -5.48 4.32
N GLY A 50 -13.53 -6.62 3.91
CA GLY A 50 -13.96 -7.93 4.40
C GLY A 50 -13.77 -8.10 5.91
N LYS A 51 -12.65 -7.62 6.46
CA LYS A 51 -12.39 -7.68 7.92
C LYS A 51 -13.26 -6.70 8.70
N ILE A 52 -13.50 -5.50 8.18
CA ILE A 52 -14.39 -4.52 8.81
C ILE A 52 -15.79 -5.12 8.95
N GLN A 53 -16.30 -5.80 7.92
CA GLN A 53 -17.60 -6.46 8.00
C GLN A 53 -17.65 -7.53 9.11
N LEU A 54 -16.57 -8.29 9.32
CA LEU A 54 -16.47 -9.26 10.42
C LEU A 54 -16.46 -8.56 11.78
N LEU A 55 -15.68 -7.48 11.94
CA LEU A 55 -15.62 -6.70 13.17
C LEU A 55 -16.97 -6.06 13.50
N GLU A 56 -17.67 -5.54 12.48
CA GLU A 56 -19.02 -5.00 12.64
C GLU A 56 -20.00 -6.07 13.13
N ASN A 57 -19.99 -7.25 12.52
CA ASN A 57 -20.86 -8.35 12.94
C ASN A 57 -20.58 -8.78 14.39
N LEU A 58 -19.30 -8.82 14.81
CA LEU A 58 -18.92 -9.15 16.19
C LEU A 58 -19.37 -8.09 17.20
N LEU A 59 -19.21 -6.81 16.87
CA LEU A 59 -19.69 -5.69 17.67
C LEU A 59 -21.21 -5.65 17.78
N GLU A 60 -21.92 -6.04 16.70
CA GLU A 60 -23.37 -6.14 16.72
C GLU A 60 -23.87 -7.32 17.57
N GLN A 61 -23.19 -8.47 17.52
CA GLN A 61 -23.60 -9.65 18.30
C GLN A 61 -23.28 -9.48 19.79
N ASN A 62 -22.28 -8.68 20.15
CA ASN A 62 -21.82 -8.51 21.53
C ASN A 62 -21.82 -7.02 21.94
N PRO A 63 -23.00 -6.41 22.17
CA PRO A 63 -23.10 -4.98 22.49
C PRO A 63 -22.66 -4.62 23.92
N ALA A 64 -22.65 -5.60 24.83
CA ALA A 64 -22.01 -5.45 26.11
C ALA A 64 -20.51 -5.62 25.88
N ASN A 65 -19.74 -4.57 26.13
CA ASN A 65 -18.28 -4.56 26.03
C ASN A 65 -17.65 -5.48 27.09
N THR A 66 -17.85 -6.79 26.94
CA THR A 66 -17.38 -7.85 27.83
C THR A 66 -15.95 -8.25 27.47
N ASP A 67 -15.23 -8.83 28.44
CA ASP A 67 -13.88 -9.35 28.19
C ASP A 67 -13.88 -10.44 27.08
N GLU A 68 -14.99 -11.16 26.91
CA GLU A 68 -15.18 -12.12 25.82
C GLU A 68 -15.12 -11.48 24.42
N LEU A 69 -15.69 -10.28 24.25
CA LEU A 69 -15.62 -9.55 22.98
C LEU A 69 -14.17 -9.23 22.61
N ASN A 70 -13.33 -8.87 23.58
CA ASN A 70 -11.91 -8.62 23.34
C ASN A 70 -11.17 -9.89 22.90
N ILE A 71 -11.55 -11.05 23.43
CA ILE A 71 -11.00 -12.35 23.02
C ILE A 71 -11.42 -12.67 21.58
N TYR A 72 -12.71 -12.55 21.26
CA TYR A 72 -13.19 -12.79 19.88
C TYR A 72 -12.58 -11.84 18.86
N LEU A 73 -12.44 -10.55 19.21
CA LEU A 73 -11.77 -9.57 18.36
C LEU A 73 -10.29 -9.91 18.17
N LYS A 74 -9.59 -10.31 19.25
CA LYS A 74 -8.20 -10.73 19.15
C LYS A 74 -8.08 -11.96 18.25
N ASP A 75 -8.90 -12.98 18.46
CA ASP A 75 -8.90 -14.22 17.66
C ASP A 75 -9.24 -13.98 16.19
N ALA A 76 -10.18 -13.09 15.89
CA ALA A 76 -10.51 -12.69 14.51
C ALA A 76 -9.35 -11.96 13.80
N LEU A 77 -8.40 -11.44 14.56
CA LEU A 77 -7.19 -10.76 14.09
C LEU A 77 -5.94 -11.67 14.10
N ILE A 78 -6.02 -12.86 14.69
CA ILE A 78 -4.93 -13.84 14.66
C ILE A 78 -4.72 -14.34 13.23
N GLY A 79 -3.46 -14.37 12.79
CA GLY A 79 -3.05 -14.84 11.46
C GLY A 79 -2.64 -13.74 10.47
N HIS A 80 -2.83 -12.46 10.81
CA HIS A 80 -2.40 -11.33 9.99
C HIS A 80 -1.58 -10.35 10.81
N HIS A 81 -0.27 -10.60 10.90
CA HIS A 81 0.70 -9.74 11.60
C HIS A 81 0.78 -8.32 11.01
N ASP A 82 0.33 -8.17 9.76
CA ASP A 82 0.34 -6.90 9.04
C ASP A 82 -0.86 -6.02 9.42
N LEU A 83 -1.89 -6.57 10.09
CA LEU A 83 -3.14 -5.87 10.32
C LEU A 83 -3.24 -5.32 11.76
N ILE A 84 -3.48 -4.02 11.87
CA ILE A 84 -3.69 -3.32 13.13
C ILE A 84 -5.12 -2.80 13.21
N VAL A 85 -5.74 -2.96 14.36
CA VAL A 85 -7.11 -2.48 14.63
C VAL A 85 -7.13 -1.67 15.90
N GLN A 86 -7.80 -0.53 15.85
CA GLN A 86 -8.16 0.25 17.03
C GLN A 86 -9.65 0.58 16.96
N ILE A 87 -10.39 0.21 18.00
CA ILE A 87 -11.80 0.55 18.16
C ILE A 87 -11.90 1.57 19.27
N GLU A 88 -12.49 2.72 18.99
CA GLU A 88 -12.67 3.81 19.94
C GLU A 88 -14.11 4.32 19.96
N ARG A 89 -14.55 4.80 21.13
CA ARG A 89 -15.80 5.57 21.25
C ARG A 89 -15.63 6.95 20.59
N PRO A 90 -16.70 7.64 20.18
CA PRO A 90 -16.64 9.03 19.72
C PRO A 90 -15.99 9.98 20.72
N THR A 91 -16.01 9.63 22.01
CA THR A 91 -15.32 10.36 23.09
C THR A 91 -13.80 10.28 23.00
N GLY A 92 -13.24 9.38 22.17
CA GLY A 92 -11.82 9.07 22.06
C GLY A 92 -11.34 8.01 23.06
N GLN A 93 -12.26 7.35 23.77
CA GLN A 93 -11.93 6.24 24.66
C GLN A 93 -11.70 4.96 23.85
N ILE A 94 -10.51 4.37 23.97
CA ILE A 94 -10.16 3.12 23.30
C ILE A 94 -10.91 1.97 23.98
N ILE A 95 -11.65 1.21 23.18
CA ILE A 95 -12.35 -0.02 23.59
C ILE A 95 -11.43 -1.21 23.39
N PHE A 96 -10.76 -1.25 22.23
CA PHE A 96 -9.87 -2.33 21.85
C PHE A 96 -8.73 -1.76 20.99
N SER A 97 -7.52 -2.29 21.15
CA SER A 97 -6.42 -2.02 20.24
C SER A 97 -5.51 -3.23 20.12
N SER A 98 -5.25 -3.65 18.88
CA SER A 98 -4.20 -4.61 18.54
C SER A 98 -2.92 -3.92 18.08
N ALA A 99 -2.93 -2.59 17.93
CA ALA A 99 -1.79 -1.84 17.44
C ALA A 99 -0.66 -1.81 18.49
N PRO A 100 0.62 -1.87 18.06
CA PRO A 100 1.76 -1.80 18.99
C PRO A 100 1.88 -0.43 19.69
N ALA A 101 1.23 0.60 19.15
CA ALA A 101 1.10 1.91 19.77
C ALA A 101 -0.27 2.52 19.48
N VAL A 102 -0.71 3.44 20.35
CA VAL A 102 -2.00 4.13 20.20
C VAL A 102 -2.02 4.98 18.92
N ILE A 103 -3.03 4.73 18.09
CA ILE A 103 -3.27 5.49 16.86
C ILE A 103 -3.91 6.82 17.23
N LYS A 104 -3.28 7.94 16.84
CA LYS A 104 -3.80 9.29 17.08
C LYS A 104 -4.86 9.67 16.05
N THR A 105 -6.06 9.13 16.22
CA THR A 105 -7.16 9.22 15.24
C THR A 105 -7.57 10.65 14.88
N ARG A 106 -7.49 11.59 15.83
CA ARG A 106 -7.81 13.02 15.57
C ARG A 106 -6.88 13.67 14.54
N ALA A 107 -5.65 13.16 14.38
CA ALA A 107 -4.74 13.64 13.34
C ALA A 107 -5.12 13.06 11.96
N LEU A 108 -5.64 11.83 11.92
CA LEU A 108 -5.98 11.10 10.69
C LEU A 108 -7.30 11.60 10.05
N VAL A 109 -8.29 11.95 10.88
CA VAL A 109 -9.63 12.40 10.43
C VAL A 109 -9.63 13.79 9.77
N LYS A 110 -8.51 14.52 9.79
CA LYS A 110 -8.39 15.81 9.05
C LYS A 110 -8.48 15.63 7.52
N SER A 111 -8.18 14.44 7.00
CA SER A 111 -8.34 14.14 5.57
C SER A 111 -9.81 13.84 5.26
N ARG A 112 -10.60 14.89 5.00
CA ARG A 112 -12.07 14.81 4.87
C ARG A 112 -12.59 14.16 3.59
N HIS A 113 -11.73 13.73 2.67
CA HIS A 113 -12.17 13.36 1.30
C HIS A 113 -11.84 11.94 0.86
N THR A 114 -11.02 11.18 1.60
CA THR A 114 -10.79 9.77 1.29
C THR A 114 -10.81 8.93 2.57
N PRO A 115 -11.58 7.84 2.60
CA PRO A 115 -11.57 6.93 3.75
C PRO A 115 -10.23 6.18 3.84
N TRP A 116 -9.47 6.10 2.73
CA TRP A 116 -8.11 5.56 2.66
C TRP A 116 -7.09 6.59 3.16
N ILE A 117 -6.40 6.25 4.25
CA ILE A 117 -5.45 7.11 4.94
C ILE A 117 -4.14 6.35 5.12
N GLU A 118 -3.02 7.04 4.96
CA GLU A 118 -1.68 6.53 5.25
C GLU A 118 -1.15 7.19 6.54
N TRP A 119 -0.52 6.40 7.41
CA TRP A 119 0.10 6.88 8.63
C TRP A 119 1.30 6.02 9.03
N GLU A 120 2.19 6.58 9.84
CA GLU A 120 3.40 5.90 10.28
C GLU A 120 3.37 5.63 11.78
N ILE A 121 3.71 4.41 12.18
CA ILE A 121 3.87 4.01 13.59
C ILE A 121 5.15 3.20 13.70
N GLN A 122 6.05 3.60 14.62
CA GLN A 122 7.29 2.87 14.90
C GLN A 122 8.10 2.51 13.64
N ASN A 123 8.26 3.48 12.72
CA ASN A 123 9.03 3.33 11.48
C ASN A 123 8.44 2.33 10.47
N LYS A 124 7.14 2.02 10.60
CA LYS A 124 6.35 1.24 9.65
C LYS A 124 5.23 2.09 9.08
N THR A 125 5.03 1.97 7.76
CA THR A 125 3.97 2.67 7.05
C THR A 125 2.72 1.81 6.97
N TYR A 126 1.64 2.31 7.55
CA TYR A 126 0.33 1.69 7.55
C TYR A 126 -0.61 2.44 6.62
N ARG A 127 -1.45 1.69 5.91
CA ARG A 127 -2.58 2.25 5.15
C ARG A 127 -3.87 1.65 5.64
N GLY A 128 -4.95 2.40 5.62
CA GLY A 128 -6.19 1.86 6.13
C GLY A 128 -7.40 2.76 6.05
N LEU A 129 -8.47 2.27 6.67
CA LEU A 129 -9.80 2.86 6.64
C LEU A 129 -10.23 3.29 8.03
N VAL A 130 -10.87 4.45 8.09
CA VAL A 130 -11.56 4.94 9.29
C VAL A 130 -13.05 4.84 9.08
N TYR A 131 -13.69 3.89 9.75
CA TYR A 131 -15.12 3.68 9.67
C TYR A 131 -15.83 4.17 10.93
N LYS A 132 -16.97 4.83 10.77
CA LYS A 132 -17.82 5.30 11.89
C LYS A 132 -19.16 4.61 11.79
N LYS A 133 -19.49 3.76 12.77
CA LYS A 133 -20.79 3.10 12.87
C LYS A 133 -21.55 3.69 14.06
N SER A 134 -22.79 4.11 13.82
CA SER A 134 -23.77 4.32 14.88
C SER A 134 -24.51 3.00 15.07
N PHE A 135 -24.50 2.44 16.28
CA PHE A 135 -25.32 1.28 16.58
C PHE A 135 -26.68 1.79 17.07
N ASP A 136 -27.75 1.08 16.72
CA ASP A 136 -29.11 1.51 17.04
C ASP A 136 -29.34 1.58 18.57
N ARG A 137 -30.32 2.39 18.95
CA ARG A 137 -30.60 2.97 20.28
C ARG A 137 -30.79 1.97 21.45
N ASN A 138 -30.69 0.67 21.21
CA ASN A 138 -30.94 -0.41 22.18
C ASN A 138 -29.67 -1.17 22.61
N LYS A 139 -28.48 -0.69 22.23
CA LYS A 139 -27.18 -1.32 22.57
C LYS A 139 -26.32 -0.37 23.40
N SER A 140 -25.58 -0.90 24.39
CA SER A 140 -24.72 -0.15 25.34
C SER A 140 -23.56 0.63 24.70
N ILE A 141 -23.38 0.52 23.38
CA ILE A 141 -22.39 1.26 22.59
C ILE A 141 -23.16 2.10 21.56
N PRO A 142 -23.43 3.40 21.82
CA PRO A 142 -24.27 4.22 20.93
C PRO A 142 -23.60 4.51 19.58
N SER A 143 -22.27 4.53 19.54
CA SER A 143 -21.47 4.62 18.31
C SER A 143 -20.05 4.19 18.60
N ALA A 144 -19.39 3.59 17.61
CA ALA A 144 -17.96 3.29 17.64
C ALA A 144 -17.29 3.71 16.34
N GLN A 145 -16.05 4.14 16.47
CA GLN A 145 -15.14 4.39 15.38
C GLN A 145 -14.15 3.22 15.31
N ILE A 146 -14.13 2.55 14.17
CA ILE A 146 -13.26 1.41 13.90
C ILE A 146 -12.18 1.90 12.96
N ILE A 147 -10.93 1.74 13.38
CA ILE A 147 -9.74 2.08 12.61
C ILE A 147 -9.07 0.76 12.28
N VAL A 148 -8.88 0.48 11.00
CA VAL A 148 -8.18 -0.72 10.54
C VAL A 148 -7.08 -0.28 9.61
N GLY A 149 -5.86 -0.76 9.84
CA GLY A 149 -4.71 -0.51 8.98
C GLY A 149 -3.97 -1.80 8.64
N ILE A 150 -3.31 -1.80 7.50
CA ILE A 150 -2.40 -2.85 7.05
C ILE A 150 -0.99 -2.28 6.87
N ASP A 151 0.01 -3.03 7.31
CA ASP A 151 1.43 -2.75 7.10
C ASP A 151 1.75 -2.91 5.61
N THR A 152 2.24 -1.85 5.00
CA THR A 152 2.57 -1.82 3.57
C THR A 152 4.06 -1.96 3.29
N SER A 153 4.86 -2.24 4.33
CA SER A 153 6.32 -2.32 4.23
C SER A 153 6.77 -3.39 3.24
N GLU A 154 6.16 -4.58 3.26
CA GLU A 154 6.47 -5.68 2.32
C GLU A 154 6.18 -5.30 0.87
N HIS A 155 5.04 -4.64 0.61
CA HIS A 155 4.69 -4.14 -0.72
C HIS A 155 5.71 -3.11 -1.24
N LEU A 156 6.18 -2.22 -0.36
CA LEU A 156 7.18 -1.22 -0.70
C LEU A 156 8.56 -1.86 -0.99
N HIS A 157 8.95 -2.86 -0.21
CA HIS A 157 10.17 -3.64 -0.45
C HIS A 157 10.13 -4.35 -1.80
N PHE A 158 9.03 -5.06 -2.09
CA PHE A 158 8.83 -5.72 -3.38
C PHE A 158 8.96 -4.75 -4.56
N LEU A 159 8.34 -3.57 -4.47
CA LEU A 159 8.41 -2.56 -5.53
C LEU A 159 9.80 -1.99 -5.72
N ASN A 160 10.54 -1.79 -4.64
CA ASN A 160 11.90 -1.29 -4.73
C ASN A 160 12.83 -2.34 -5.36
N ASP A 161 12.63 -3.62 -5.03
CA ASP A 161 13.33 -4.74 -5.66
C ASP A 161 12.97 -4.88 -7.13
N PHE A 162 11.68 -4.79 -7.47
CA PHE A 162 11.19 -4.82 -8.85
C PHE A 162 11.80 -3.69 -9.68
N ARG A 163 11.80 -2.46 -9.16
CA ARG A 163 12.42 -1.29 -9.81
C ARG A 163 13.91 -1.51 -10.05
N ARG A 164 14.62 -2.08 -9.07
CA ARG A 164 16.05 -2.39 -9.18
C ARG A 164 16.32 -3.44 -10.27
N GLN A 165 15.53 -4.51 -10.31
CA GLN A 165 15.63 -5.53 -11.36
C GLN A 165 15.35 -4.95 -12.75
N LEU A 166 14.31 -4.11 -12.88
CA LEU A 166 13.98 -3.47 -14.13
C LEU A 166 15.12 -2.56 -14.64
N LEU A 167 15.74 -1.81 -13.74
CA LEU A 167 16.93 -1.01 -14.08
C LEU A 167 18.07 -1.89 -14.57
N TYR A 168 18.36 -3.02 -13.91
CA TYR A 168 19.42 -3.94 -14.35
C TYR A 168 19.15 -4.51 -15.74
N ILE A 169 17.93 -4.98 -16.00
CA ILE A 169 17.54 -5.51 -17.31
C ILE A 169 17.60 -4.40 -18.36
N GLY A 170 17.17 -3.19 -18.03
CA GLY A 170 17.19 -2.06 -18.95
C GLY A 170 18.60 -1.60 -19.31
N VAL A 171 19.51 -1.51 -18.33
CA VAL A 171 20.92 -1.19 -18.57
C VAL A 171 21.59 -2.29 -19.39
N LEU A 172 21.41 -3.56 -19.01
CA LEU A 172 22.00 -4.70 -19.72
C LEU A 172 21.50 -4.78 -21.17
N GLY A 173 20.19 -4.61 -21.38
CA GLY A 173 19.57 -4.57 -22.70
C GLY A 173 20.12 -3.43 -23.55
N THR A 174 20.26 -2.23 -22.96
CA THR A 174 20.84 -1.07 -23.66
C THR A 174 22.27 -1.32 -24.08
N ILE A 175 23.11 -1.90 -23.20
CA ILE A 175 24.49 -2.27 -23.52
C ILE A 175 24.53 -3.29 -24.66
N CYS A 176 23.72 -4.36 -24.58
CA CYS A 176 23.65 -5.38 -25.63
C CYS A 176 23.25 -4.79 -26.98
N LEU A 177 22.25 -3.90 -27.01
CA LEU A 177 21.81 -3.24 -28.23
C LEU A 177 22.88 -2.29 -28.79
N MET A 178 23.62 -1.60 -27.91
CA MET A 178 24.72 -0.73 -28.33
C MET A 178 25.87 -1.54 -28.95
N PHE A 179 26.18 -2.72 -28.40
CA PHE A 179 27.16 -3.66 -28.98
C PHE A 179 26.67 -4.23 -30.32
N LEU A 180 25.43 -4.72 -30.38
CA LEU A 180 24.84 -5.27 -31.61
C LEU A 180 24.76 -4.22 -32.71
N GLY A 181 24.36 -2.99 -32.38
CA GLY A 181 24.30 -1.87 -33.32
C GLY A 181 25.66 -1.38 -33.81
N TRP A 182 26.75 -1.71 -33.11
CA TRP A 182 28.11 -1.47 -33.60
C TRP A 182 28.56 -2.51 -34.64
N PHE A 183 28.06 -3.75 -34.53
CA PHE A 183 28.41 -4.85 -35.44
C PHE A 183 27.56 -4.88 -36.73
N ALA A 184 26.41 -4.21 -36.75
CA ALA A 184 25.52 -4.09 -37.91
C ALA A 184 25.88 -2.91 -38.82
#